data_AF-A0ABD5UZF7-F1
#
_entry.id   AF-A0ABD5UZF7-F1
#
_cell.length_a   1.000
_cell.length_b   1.000
_cell.length_c   1.000
_cell.angle_alpha   90.00
_cell.angle_beta   90.00
_cell.angle_gamma   90.00
#
_symmetry.space_group_name_H-M   'P 1'
#
loop_
_entity.id
_entity.type
_entity.pdbx_description
1 polymer ?
#
loop_
_entity_poly.entity_id
_entity_poly.type
_entity_poly.pdbx_seq_one_letter_code
_entity_poly.pdbx_strand_id
1 'polypeptide(L)' 'MSESGESDGREPDPERVAMLREAADDLRGESSESKQLAAILYRVSDLYDGSEETSPEEIYIAVRNILNVKERGGLGR' A
#
# COMPACT_ATOMS: atom_id res chain seq x y z
N MET A 1 -20.91 26.04 1.27
CA MET A 1 -21.08 24.58 1.13
C MET A 1 -19.68 24.04 1.03
N SER A 2 -19.21 23.40 2.10
CA SER A 2 -17.85 22.86 2.14
C SER A 2 -17.81 21.63 1.26
N GLU A 3 -16.94 21.64 0.24
CA GLU A 3 -16.54 20.46 -0.51
C GLU A 3 -15.98 19.46 0.51
N SER A 4 -16.85 18.57 0.96
CA SER A 4 -16.50 17.43 1.78
C SER A 4 -15.74 16.51 0.85
N GLY A 5 -14.47 16.26 1.16
CA GLY A 5 -13.55 15.48 0.34
C GLY A 5 -14.26 14.27 -0.24
N GLU A 6 -14.29 14.23 -1.56
CA GLU A 6 -14.68 13.07 -2.34
C GLU A 6 -13.64 11.99 -1.98
N SER A 7 -13.92 11.22 -0.92
CA SER A 7 -13.25 9.93 -0.71
C SER A 7 -13.44 9.19 -2.03
N ASP A 8 -12.32 8.82 -2.67
CA ASP A 8 -12.25 8.20 -3.98
C ASP A 8 -12.97 6.84 -3.98
N GLY A 9 -14.31 6.86 -3.94
CA GLY A 9 -15.27 5.84 -4.37
C GLY A 9 -15.08 4.39 -3.93
N ARG A 10 -14.27 4.06 -2.92
CA ARG A 10 -14.09 2.67 -2.46
C ARG A 10 -14.88 2.43 -1.19
N GLU A 11 -15.89 1.57 -1.29
CA GLU A 11 -16.55 1.02 -0.11
C GLU A 11 -15.55 0.12 0.64
N PRO A 12 -15.58 0.12 1.99
CA PRO A 12 -14.79 -0.81 2.79
C PRO A 12 -15.05 -2.26 2.36
N ASP A 13 -13.98 -3.01 2.14
CA ASP A 13 -14.04 -4.40 1.65
C ASP A 13 -13.07 -5.27 2.46
N PRO A 14 -13.51 -5.83 3.61
CA PRO A 14 -12.65 -6.61 4.49
C PRO A 14 -12.17 -7.92 3.84
N GLU A 15 -12.92 -8.47 2.88
CA GLU A 15 -12.49 -9.66 2.13
C GLU A 15 -11.30 -9.32 1.24
N ARG A 16 -11.35 -8.18 0.54
CA ARG A 16 -10.23 -7.69 -0.26
C ARG A 16 -9.02 -7.30 0.59
N VAL A 17 -9.23 -6.72 1.77
CA VAL A 17 -8.13 -6.48 2.74
C VAL A 17 -7.44 -7.80 3.09
N ALA A 18 -8.21 -8.81 3.50
CA ALA A 18 -7.67 -10.11 3.89
C ALA A 18 -6.89 -10.76 2.74
N MET A 19 -7.47 -10.78 1.53
CA MET A 19 -6.85 -11.35 0.34
C MET A 19 -5.52 -10.65 -0.01
N LEU A 20 -5.47 -9.32 0.05
CA LEU A 20 -4.25 -8.56 -0.25
C LEU A 20 -3.16 -8.79 0.79
N ARG A 21 -3.53 -8.90 2.07
CA ARG A 21 -2.58 -9.16 3.16
C ARG A 21 -2.05 -10.60 3.12
N GLU A 22 -2.90 -11.58 2.83
CA GLU A 22 -2.50 -12.97 2.60
C GLU A 22 -1.50 -13.07 1.44
N ALA A 23 -1.81 -12.47 0.28
CA ALA A 23 -0.90 -12.44 -0.85
C ALA A 23 0.42 -11.72 -0.53
N ALA A 24 0.38 -10.67 0.29
CA ALA A 24 1.57 -9.96 0.74
C ALA A 24 2.47 -10.87 1.62
N ASP A 25 1.86 -11.65 2.51
CA ASP A 25 2.58 -12.60 3.36
C ASP A 25 3.22 -13.73 2.55
N ASP A 26 2.50 -14.29 1.58
CA ASP A 26 3.01 -15.34 0.68
C ASP A 26 4.20 -14.86 -0.17
N LEU A 27 4.16 -13.60 -0.62
CA LEU A 27 5.23 -13.01 -1.42
C LEU A 27 6.44 -12.57 -0.59
N ARG A 28 6.34 -12.53 0.74
CA ARG A 28 7.37 -11.99 1.63
C ARG A 28 8.53 -12.98 1.82
N GLY A 29 9.38 -13.08 0.79
CA GLY A 29 10.66 -13.79 0.83
C GLY A 29 11.80 -12.99 1.48
N GLU A 30 13.02 -13.54 1.42
CA GLU A 30 14.19 -12.94 2.07
C GLU A 30 14.83 -11.76 1.32
N SER A 31 14.56 -11.61 0.01
CA SER A 31 15.15 -10.54 -0.78
C SER A 31 14.54 -9.17 -0.42
N SER A 32 15.29 -8.11 -0.73
CA SER A 32 14.78 -6.75 -0.55
C SER A 32 13.59 -6.48 -1.47
N GLU A 33 13.59 -7.06 -2.67
CA GLU A 33 12.49 -6.96 -3.65
C GLU A 33 11.22 -7.64 -3.16
N SER A 34 11.32 -8.85 -2.62
CA SER A 34 10.16 -9.59 -2.10
C SER A 34 9.53 -8.87 -0.90
N LYS A 35 10.37 -8.34 0.00
CA LYS A 35 9.93 -7.52 1.15
C LYS A 35 9.24 -6.22 0.71
N GLN A 36 9.74 -5.58 -0.34
CA GLN A 36 9.11 -4.36 -0.90
C GLN A 36 7.79 -4.65 -1.59
N LEU A 37 7.70 -5.72 -2.37
CA LEU A 37 6.45 -6.10 -3.04
C LEU A 37 5.34 -6.40 -2.02
N ALA A 38 5.67 -7.12 -0.94
CA ALA A 38 4.77 -7.34 0.18
C ALA A 38 4.32 -6.00 0.81
N ALA A 39 5.25 -5.07 1.06
CA ALA A 39 4.93 -3.76 1.65
C ALA A 39 3.98 -2.92 0.77
N ILE A 40 4.11 -3.00 -0.56
CA ILE A 40 3.19 -2.33 -1.50
C ILE A 40 1.78 -2.91 -1.35
N LEU A 41 1.64 -4.23 -1.30
CA LEU A 41 0.33 -4.88 -1.17
C LEU A 41 -0.35 -4.55 0.16
N TYR A 42 0.41 -4.52 1.26
CA TYR A 42 -0.09 -4.03 2.54
C TYR A 42 -0.60 -2.60 2.43
N ARG A 43 0.16 -1.70 1.81
CA ARG A 43 -0.25 -0.30 1.65
C ARG A 43 -1.51 -0.19 0.81
N VAL A 44 -1.61 -0.91 -0.29
CA VAL A 44 -2.84 -0.96 -1.11
C VAL A 44 -4.03 -1.53 -0.35
N SER A 45 -3.81 -2.48 0.58
CA SER A 45 -4.90 -3.04 1.42
C SER A 45 -5.57 -1.97 2.28
N ASP A 46 -4.83 -0.98 2.76
CA ASP A 46 -5.34 0.10 3.61
C ASP A 46 -6.43 0.93 2.89
N LEU A 47 -6.47 0.93 1.56
CA LEU A 47 -7.53 1.61 0.79
C LEU A 47 -8.92 0.97 0.93
N TYR A 48 -8.96 -0.29 1.34
CA TYR A 48 -10.20 -1.05 1.52
C TYR A 48 -10.53 -1.27 2.99
N ASP A 49 -9.63 -0.85 3.89
CA ASP A 49 -9.83 -0.94 5.33
C ASP A 49 -10.62 0.28 5.81
N GLY A 50 -11.90 0.09 6.13
CA GLY A 50 -12.77 1.17 6.58
C GLY A 50 -12.39 1.78 7.94
N SER A 51 -11.39 1.21 8.62
CA SER A 51 -10.81 1.78 9.84
C SER A 51 -9.55 2.63 9.58
N GLU A 52 -8.97 2.53 8.38
CA GLU A 52 -7.78 3.27 7.99
C GLU A 52 -8.17 4.57 7.27
N GLU A 53 -7.63 5.69 7.73
CA GLU A 53 -7.75 6.98 7.03
C GLU A 53 -6.64 7.08 5.99
N THR A 54 -6.80 6.40 4.86
CA THR A 54 -5.80 6.40 3.78
C THR A 54 -6.41 6.77 2.43
N SER A 55 -5.78 7.73 1.73
CA SER A 55 -6.17 8.14 0.38
C SER A 55 -5.34 7.46 -0.72
N PRO A 56 -5.89 7.30 -1.94
CA PRO A 56 -5.13 6.78 -3.08
C PRO A 56 -3.87 7.59 -3.41
N GLU A 57 -3.89 8.90 -3.20
CA GLU A 57 -2.72 9.76 -3.41
C GLU A 57 -1.59 9.39 -2.43
N GLU A 58 -1.91 9.18 -1.16
CA GLU A 58 -0.92 8.75 -0.16
C GLU A 58 -0.35 7.36 -0.48
N ILE A 59 -1.17 6.44 -0.98
CA ILE A 59 -0.68 5.15 -1.47
C ILE A 59 0.29 5.34 -2.63
N TYR A 60 -0.10 6.14 -3.62
CA TYR A 60 0.74 6.39 -4.79
C TYR A 60 2.10 6.98 -4.38
N ILE A 61 2.11 7.95 -3.48
CA ILE A 61 3.36 8.54 -2.93
C ILE A 61 4.19 7.47 -2.20
N ALA A 62 3.57 6.65 -1.35
CA ALA A 62 4.26 5.60 -0.61
C ALA A 62 4.89 4.55 -1.56
N VAL A 63 4.12 4.06 -2.54
CA VAL A 63 4.60 3.11 -3.55
C VAL A 63 5.72 3.71 -4.38
N ARG A 64 5.57 4.96 -4.84
CA ARG A 64 6.60 5.67 -5.59
C ARG A 64 7.89 5.83 -4.78
N ASN A 65 7.79 6.11 -3.48
CA ASN A 65 8.95 6.18 -2.60
C ASN A 65 9.65 4.82 -2.46
N ILE A 66 8.89 3.73 -2.29
CA ILE A 66 9.44 2.36 -2.22
C ILE A 66 10.24 2.04 -3.50
N LEU A 67 9.70 2.37 -4.67
CA LEU A 67 10.36 2.13 -5.96
C LEU A 67 11.57 3.06 -6.19
N ASN A 68 11.49 4.34 -5.85
CA ASN A 68 12.58 5.31 -6.04
C ASN A 68 13.78 5.04 -5.11
N VAL A 69 13.56 4.50 -3.91
CA VAL A 69 14.63 4.08 -3.00
C VAL A 69 15.51 3.00 -3.66
N LYS A 70 14.96 2.19 -4.56
CA LYS A 70 15.71 1.21 -5.35
C LYS A 70 16.63 1.86 -6.38
N GLU A 71 16.16 2.85 -7.12
CA GLU A 71 16.95 3.54 -8.16
C GLU A 71 18.22 4.21 -7.61
N ARG A 72 18.20 4.60 -6.32
CA ARG A 72 19.32 5.32 -5.69
C ARG A 72 20.32 4.42 -4.95
N GLY A 73 20.20 3.09 -5.05
CA GLY A 73 21.00 2.15 -4.27
C GLY A 73 20.43 2.03 -2.86
N GLY A 74 19.55 1.05 -2.65
CA GLY A 74 18.70 0.95 -1.48
C GLY A 74 19.45 0.96 -0.15
N LEU A 75 18.92 1.72 0.82
CA LEU A 75 19.12 1.76 2.30
C LEU A 75 20.49 1.42 2.94
N GLY A 76 21.54 1.20 2.16
CA GLY A 76 22.89 0.89 2.59
C GLY A 76 23.79 2.07 2.34
N ARG A 77 23.90 2.94 3.34
CA ARG A 77 25.11 3.72 3.59
C ARG A 77 25.56 3.39 5.00
#